data_AF-A0A8R7VBW2-F1
#
_entry.id   AF-A0A8R7VBW2-F1
#
_cell.length_a   1.000
_cell.length_b   1.000
_cell.length_c   1.000
_cell.angle_alpha   90.00
_cell.angle_beta   90.00
_cell.angle_gamma   90.00
#
_symmetry.space_group_name_H-M   'P 1'
#
loop_
_entity.id
_entity.type
_entity.pdbx_description
1 polymer ?
#
loop_
_entity_poly.entity_id
_entity_poly.type
_entity_poly.pdbx_seq_one_letter_code
_entity_poly.pdbx_strand_id
1 'polypeptide(L)'
;MSSRPTTCIPLDHESLTVSKGHNAPQQVHIAQGDYDGKAVIISWVTALEPTRSEVFYGKEEKRYDRKAKGRMTNYTFYNYRSGCIHHCLVDGLEYNTKYYYKIGIGDPAREFWFRTPPAIDLDAPYTFGIIGDLGQTFNSLSTLQHYVKSGGQSVLYVGDLSYADKYKDNDGGRWDS
;
A
#
# COMPACT_ATOMS: atom_id res chain seq x y z
N MET A 1 -0.11 36.09 -0.92
CA MET A 1 1.22 35.46 -0.78
C MET A 1 1.31 34.35 -1.81
N SER A 2 2.13 34.52 -2.86
CA SER A 2 2.34 33.49 -3.88
C SER A 2 3.22 32.41 -3.27
N SER A 3 2.65 31.26 -2.90
CA SER A 3 3.42 30.08 -2.55
C SER A 3 4.13 29.61 -3.83
N ARG A 4 5.45 29.41 -3.75
CA ARG A 4 6.17 28.76 -4.84
C ARG A 4 5.56 27.37 -5.04
N PRO A 5 5.34 26.92 -6.30
CA PRO A 5 4.91 25.55 -6.53
C PRO A 5 5.91 24.59 -5.90
N THR A 6 5.40 23.58 -5.20
CA THR A 6 6.20 22.58 -4.51
C THR A 6 6.93 21.72 -5.53
N THR A 7 8.23 21.52 -5.31
CA THR A 7 9.06 20.70 -6.20
C THR A 7 8.73 19.23 -6.03
N CYS A 8 8.38 18.55 -7.12
CA CYS A 8 8.19 17.12 -7.14
C CYS A 8 9.49 16.39 -6.82
N ILE A 9 9.38 15.28 -6.09
CA ILE A 9 10.52 14.42 -5.80
C ILE A 9 11.03 13.81 -7.13
N PRO A 10 12.35 13.86 -7.40
CA PRO A 10 12.95 13.20 -8.56
C PRO A 10 12.73 11.69 -8.54
N LEU A 11 12.60 11.05 -9.71
CA LEU A 11 12.31 9.59 -9.80
C LEU A 11 13.45 8.71 -9.29
N ASP A 12 14.68 9.22 -9.26
CA ASP A 12 15.87 8.57 -8.73
C ASP A 12 16.05 8.78 -7.22
N HIS A 13 15.13 9.50 -6.57
CA HIS A 13 15.19 9.73 -5.12
C HIS A 13 14.92 8.45 -4.32
N GLU A 14 15.60 8.29 -3.18
CA GLU A 14 15.56 7.09 -2.34
C GLU A 14 14.13 6.66 -1.96
N SER A 15 13.25 7.63 -1.71
CA SER A 15 11.84 7.38 -1.35
C SER A 15 10.99 6.73 -2.45
N LEU A 16 11.46 6.74 -3.71
CA LEU A 16 10.79 6.14 -4.87
C LEU A 16 11.57 4.93 -5.42
N THR A 17 12.57 4.45 -4.68
CA THR A 17 13.39 3.33 -5.14
C THR A 17 12.59 2.02 -5.22
N VAL A 18 12.77 1.33 -6.35
CA VAL A 18 12.16 0.03 -6.61
C VAL A 18 12.78 -1.03 -5.70
N SER A 19 11.95 -1.97 -5.21
CA SER A 19 12.41 -3.10 -4.41
C SER A 19 13.43 -3.95 -5.19
N LYS A 20 14.57 -4.23 -4.57
CA LYS A 20 15.63 -5.06 -5.15
C LYS A 20 15.18 -6.52 -5.28
N GLY A 21 15.68 -7.18 -6.33
CA GLY A 21 15.41 -8.59 -6.61
C GLY A 21 14.48 -8.78 -7.81
N HIS A 22 14.60 -9.93 -8.47
CA HIS A 22 13.82 -10.24 -9.66
C HIS A 22 12.33 -10.32 -9.33
N ASN A 23 11.52 -9.48 -9.99
CA ASN A 23 10.06 -9.45 -9.84
C ASN A 23 9.57 -9.23 -8.39
N ALA A 24 10.34 -8.49 -7.60
CA ALA A 24 10.00 -8.16 -6.22
C ALA A 24 8.64 -7.45 -6.09
N PRO A 25 7.79 -7.85 -5.13
CA PRO A 25 6.57 -7.10 -4.83
C PRO A 25 6.87 -5.64 -4.47
N GLN A 26 6.23 -4.70 -5.15
CA GLN A 26 6.35 -3.26 -4.93
C GLN A 26 4.97 -2.62 -4.74
N GLN A 27 4.95 -1.31 -4.40
CA GLN A 27 3.72 -0.53 -4.19
C GLN A 27 2.71 -1.22 -3.25
N VAL A 28 3.23 -1.83 -2.17
CA VAL A 28 2.42 -2.61 -1.24
C VAL A 28 1.54 -1.68 -0.42
N HIS A 29 0.24 -1.92 -0.42
CA HIS A 29 -0.74 -1.18 0.35
C HIS A 29 -1.86 -2.09 0.85
N ILE A 30 -2.49 -1.69 1.95
CA ILE A 30 -3.58 -2.44 2.57
C ILE A 30 -4.78 -1.53 2.81
N ALA A 31 -5.97 -2.11 2.78
CA ALA A 31 -7.23 -1.44 3.12
C ALA A 31 -8.15 -2.39 3.89
N GLN A 32 -9.11 -1.84 4.63
CA GLN A 32 -10.17 -2.65 5.25
C GLN A 32 -10.96 -3.39 4.15
N GLY A 33 -11.20 -4.68 4.36
CA GLY A 33 -11.78 -5.60 3.37
C GLY A 33 -13.22 -6.03 3.63
N ASP A 34 -13.79 -5.64 4.76
CA ASP A 34 -15.16 -5.95 5.17
C ASP A 34 -15.80 -4.75 5.88
N TYR A 35 -17.06 -4.90 6.27
CA TYR A 35 -17.78 -3.87 7.02
C TYR A 35 -17.28 -3.74 8.46
N ASP A 36 -16.94 -4.86 9.10
CA ASP A 36 -16.72 -4.92 10.54
C ASP A 36 -15.25 -4.77 10.97
N GLY A 37 -14.28 -4.75 10.05
CA GLY A 37 -12.86 -4.66 10.36
C GLY A 37 -12.18 -6.01 10.66
N LYS A 38 -12.81 -7.12 10.24
CA LYS A 38 -12.27 -8.49 10.34
C LYS A 38 -11.67 -9.00 9.04
N ALA A 39 -11.61 -8.17 8.01
CA ALA A 39 -10.89 -8.47 6.78
C ALA A 39 -10.01 -7.31 6.34
N VAL A 40 -8.92 -7.65 5.66
CA VAL A 40 -7.98 -6.70 5.06
C VAL A 40 -7.72 -7.13 3.62
N ILE A 41 -7.82 -6.19 2.69
CA ILE A 41 -7.37 -6.36 1.31
C ILE A 41 -5.91 -5.96 1.26
N ILE A 42 -5.05 -6.90 0.88
CA ILE A 42 -3.62 -6.69 0.66
C ILE A 42 -3.37 -6.60 -0.83
N SER A 43 -2.74 -5.51 -1.25
CA SER A 43 -2.49 -5.20 -2.66
C SER A 43 -1.02 -4.90 -2.91
N TRP A 44 -0.51 -5.35 -4.04
CA TRP A 44 0.86 -5.10 -4.48
C TRP A 44 1.00 -5.23 -5.99
N VAL A 45 2.12 -4.76 -6.53
CA VAL A 45 2.46 -4.88 -7.95
C VAL A 45 3.71 -5.75 -8.12
N THR A 46 3.75 -6.59 -9.15
CA THR A 46 4.98 -7.21 -9.66
C THR A 46 5.24 -6.74 -11.09
N ALA A 47 6.45 -6.22 -11.35
CA ALA A 47 6.73 -5.44 -12.57
C ALA A 47 6.90 -6.27 -13.84
N LEU A 48 7.44 -7.50 -13.73
CA LEU A 48 7.96 -8.23 -14.89
C LEU A 48 7.01 -9.33 -15.36
N GLU A 49 6.62 -10.21 -14.44
CA GLU A 49 5.92 -11.45 -14.79
C GLU A 49 4.73 -11.71 -13.87
N PRO A 50 3.65 -12.33 -14.39
CA PRO A 50 2.54 -12.80 -13.57
C PRO A 50 3.00 -13.83 -12.54
N THR A 51 2.70 -13.58 -11.28
CA THR A 51 2.99 -14.52 -10.18
C THR A 51 1.71 -14.95 -9.48
N ARG A 52 1.83 -15.92 -8.56
CA ARG A 52 0.69 -16.32 -7.74
C ARG A 52 0.31 -15.18 -6.81
N SER A 53 -0.99 -14.85 -6.81
CA SER A 53 -1.56 -13.89 -5.86
C SER A 53 -1.84 -14.61 -4.56
N GLU A 54 -0.82 -14.82 -3.73
CA GLU A 54 -0.95 -15.55 -2.48
C GLU A 54 -0.35 -14.72 -1.33
N VAL A 55 -1.10 -14.65 -0.24
CA VAL A 55 -0.65 -14.06 1.02
C VAL A 55 -0.52 -15.17 2.03
N PHE A 56 0.65 -15.30 2.62
CA PHE A 56 0.89 -16.15 3.79
C PHE A 56 0.85 -15.26 5.03
N TYR A 57 0.08 -15.62 6.05
CA TYR A 57 -0.11 -14.77 7.22
C TYR A 57 -0.22 -15.57 8.52
N GLY A 58 0.05 -14.90 9.65
CA GLY A 58 0.01 -15.49 10.99
C GLY A 58 0.12 -14.42 12.08
N LYS A 59 -0.03 -14.83 13.35
CA LYS A 59 0.06 -13.92 14.51
C LYS A 59 1.50 -13.76 15.04
N GLU A 60 2.38 -14.69 14.68
CA GLU A 60 3.78 -14.73 15.10
C GLU A 60 4.69 -14.30 13.95
N GLU A 61 5.72 -13.54 14.26
CA GLU A 61 6.70 -13.10 13.26
C GLU A 61 7.41 -14.33 12.65
N LYS A 62 7.58 -14.32 11.32
CA LYS A 62 8.20 -15.43 10.54
C LYS A 62 7.46 -16.78 10.62
N ARG A 63 6.25 -16.83 11.19
CA ARG A 63 5.42 -18.04 11.23
C ARG A 63 4.07 -17.77 10.57
N TYR A 64 3.93 -18.32 9.36
CA TYR A 64 2.76 -18.13 8.51
C TYR A 64 1.98 -19.44 8.40
N ASP A 65 1.01 -19.62 9.30
CA ASP A 65 0.18 -20.81 9.42
C ASP A 65 -1.06 -20.77 8.52
N ARG A 66 -1.41 -19.60 8.01
CA ARG A 66 -2.58 -19.38 7.15
C ARG A 66 -2.18 -18.84 5.78
N LYS A 67 -3.08 -19.05 4.82
CA LYS A 67 -2.89 -18.68 3.42
C LYS A 67 -4.19 -18.15 2.82
N ALA A 68 -4.13 -17.01 2.15
CA ALA A 68 -5.21 -16.45 1.35
C ALA A 68 -4.82 -16.45 -0.14
N LYS A 69 -5.81 -16.67 -1.01
CA LYS A 69 -5.66 -16.62 -2.47
C LYS A 69 -6.35 -15.36 -3.00
N GLY A 70 -5.60 -14.57 -3.74
CA GLY A 70 -6.05 -13.36 -4.39
C GLY A 70 -6.28 -13.53 -5.89
N ARG A 71 -6.47 -12.40 -6.55
CA ARG A 71 -6.59 -12.28 -8.00
C ARG A 71 -5.52 -11.33 -8.52
N MET A 72 -5.10 -11.57 -9.76
CA MET A 72 -4.19 -10.69 -10.48
C MET A 72 -4.95 -10.02 -11.62
N THR A 73 -4.67 -8.75 -11.84
CA THR A 73 -5.20 -7.93 -12.92
C THR A 73 -4.09 -7.06 -13.50
N ASN A 74 -4.31 -6.48 -14.66
CA ASN A 74 -3.49 -5.43 -15.23
C ASN A 74 -4.38 -4.48 -16.02
N TYR A 75 -3.86 -3.31 -16.35
CA TYR A 75 -4.55 -2.36 -17.22
C TYR A 75 -3.60 -1.78 -18.25
N THR A 76 -4.19 -1.14 -19.26
CA THR A 76 -3.48 -0.36 -20.26
C THR A 76 -4.09 1.04 -20.30
N PHE A 77 -3.26 2.05 -20.48
CA PHE A 77 -3.67 3.44 -20.59
C PHE A 77 -2.79 4.12 -21.63
N TYR A 78 -3.35 4.48 -22.78
CA TYR A 78 -2.57 4.88 -23.97
C TYR A 78 -1.48 3.83 -24.29
N ASN A 79 -0.21 4.23 -24.31
CA ASN A 79 0.93 3.36 -24.59
C ASN A 79 1.51 2.73 -23.32
N TYR A 80 0.99 3.09 -22.14
CA TYR A 80 1.39 2.51 -20.87
C TYR A 80 0.64 1.20 -20.62
N ARG A 81 1.37 0.20 -20.11
CA ARG A 81 0.83 -1.06 -19.61
C ARG A 81 1.32 -1.25 -18.19
N SER A 82 0.40 -1.49 -17.27
CA SER A 82 0.75 -1.72 -15.88
C SER A 82 1.51 -3.02 -15.69
N GLY A 83 2.24 -3.10 -14.57
CA GLY A 83 2.66 -4.38 -14.01
C GLY A 83 1.46 -5.27 -13.63
N CYS A 84 1.75 -6.43 -13.05
CA CYS A 84 0.72 -7.32 -12.52
C CYS A 84 0.26 -6.80 -11.16
N ILE A 85 -1.00 -6.41 -11.07
CA ILE A 85 -1.63 -5.86 -9.87
C ILE A 85 -2.35 -7.00 -9.15
N HIS A 86 -1.95 -7.26 -7.92
CA HIS A 86 -2.48 -8.34 -7.10
C HIS A 86 -3.38 -7.76 -6.02
N HIS A 87 -4.53 -8.42 -5.79
CA HIS A 87 -5.43 -8.12 -4.70
C HIS A 87 -5.81 -9.40 -3.97
N CYS A 88 -5.58 -9.45 -2.66
CA CYS A 88 -5.88 -10.61 -1.83
C CYS A 88 -6.71 -10.20 -0.62
N LEU A 89 -7.92 -10.76 -0.51
CA LEU A 89 -8.76 -10.60 0.67
C LEU A 89 -8.30 -11.60 1.74
N VAL A 90 -7.89 -11.08 2.89
CA VAL A 90 -7.59 -11.86 4.09
C VAL A 90 -8.71 -11.61 5.08
N ASP A 91 -9.54 -12.61 5.33
CA ASP A 91 -10.73 -12.53 6.18
C ASP A 91 -10.62 -13.41 7.43
N GLY A 92 -11.69 -13.42 8.25
CA GLY A 92 -11.73 -14.21 9.48
C GLY A 92 -10.72 -13.77 10.52
N LEU A 93 -10.31 -12.50 10.50
CA LEU A 93 -9.34 -11.95 11.44
C LEU A 93 -9.96 -11.68 12.80
N GLU A 94 -9.12 -11.74 13.83
CA GLU A 94 -9.48 -11.35 15.20
C GLU A 94 -9.29 -9.85 15.37
N TYR A 95 -10.15 -9.20 16.15
CA TYR A 95 -10.00 -7.80 16.53
C TYR A 95 -8.74 -7.54 17.34
N ASN A 96 -8.26 -6.30 17.30
CA ASN A 96 -7.15 -5.78 18.10
C ASN A 96 -5.87 -6.64 18.05
N THR A 97 -5.67 -7.36 16.94
CA THR A 97 -4.66 -8.41 16.83
C THR A 97 -3.62 -8.02 15.79
N LYS A 98 -2.34 -8.20 16.14
CA LYS A 98 -1.23 -7.99 15.20
C LYS A 98 -1.08 -9.22 14.31
N TYR A 99 -1.04 -9.00 13.00
CA TYR A 99 -0.82 -10.03 11.99
C TYR A 99 0.45 -9.71 11.20
N TYR A 100 1.29 -10.71 11.03
CA TYR A 100 2.41 -10.69 10.10
C TYR A 100 1.98 -11.34 8.80
N TYR A 101 2.41 -10.79 7.67
CA TYR A 101 2.11 -11.36 6.36
C TYR A 101 3.32 -11.29 5.43
N LYS A 102 3.35 -12.24 4.50
CA LYS A 102 4.38 -12.42 3.49
C LYS A 102 3.78 -12.52 2.11
N ILE A 103 4.36 -11.77 1.18
CA ILE A 103 4.00 -11.75 -0.24
C ILE A 103 5.23 -11.99 -1.11
N GLY A 104 5.01 -12.52 -2.31
CA GLY A 104 6.07 -12.96 -3.22
C GLY A 104 6.49 -14.42 -2.98
N ILE A 105 7.21 -14.98 -3.94
CA ILE A 105 7.67 -16.37 -3.93
C ILE A 105 9.20 -16.37 -3.89
N GLY A 106 9.79 -17.18 -3.02
CA GLY A 106 11.24 -17.34 -2.94
C GLY A 106 11.96 -16.06 -2.48
N ASP A 107 13.08 -15.76 -3.13
CA ASP A 107 13.79 -14.49 -3.01
C ASP A 107 13.62 -13.76 -4.34
N PRO A 108 12.92 -12.60 -4.40
CA PRO A 108 12.54 -11.71 -3.30
C PRO A 108 11.09 -11.86 -2.79
N ALA A 109 10.91 -12.44 -1.59
CA ALA A 109 9.67 -12.31 -0.82
C ALA A 109 9.80 -11.20 0.24
N ARG A 110 8.70 -10.52 0.53
CA ARG A 110 8.66 -9.39 1.48
C ARG A 110 7.71 -9.68 2.63
N GLU A 111 8.12 -9.25 3.82
CA GLU A 111 7.41 -9.48 5.07
C GLU A 111 7.00 -8.14 5.69
N PHE A 112 5.77 -8.09 6.17
CA PHE A 112 5.13 -6.90 6.71
C PHE A 112 4.22 -7.29 7.87
N TRP A 113 3.63 -6.30 8.52
CA TRP A 113 2.63 -6.53 9.55
C TRP A 113 1.58 -5.42 9.55
N PHE A 114 0.40 -5.75 10.07
CA PHE A 114 -0.65 -4.79 10.39
C PHE A 114 -1.33 -5.18 11.69
N ARG A 115 -2.18 -4.30 12.23
CA ARG A 115 -3.02 -4.58 13.39
C ARG A 115 -4.47 -4.31 13.04
N THR A 116 -5.34 -5.28 13.29
CA THR A 116 -6.79 -5.11 13.11
C THR A 116 -7.36 -4.11 14.12
N PRO A 117 -8.45 -3.41 13.78
CA PRO A 117 -9.11 -2.49 14.71
C PRO A 117 -9.66 -3.22 15.94
N PRO A 118 -9.94 -2.50 17.05
CA PRO A 118 -10.72 -3.05 18.15
C PRO A 118 -12.11 -3.50 17.67
N ALA A 119 -12.79 -4.32 18.48
CA ALA A 119 -14.17 -4.66 18.21
C ALA A 119 -15.03 -3.39 18.19
N ILE A 120 -16.09 -3.39 17.37
CA ILE A 120 -17.04 -2.29 17.31
C ILE A 120 -17.71 -2.16 18.68
N ASP A 121 -17.45 -1.05 19.34
CA ASP A 121 -17.96 -0.72 20.67
C ASP A 121 -18.08 0.80 20.79
N LEU A 122 -19.03 1.28 21.60
CA LEU A 122 -19.31 2.71 21.77
C LEU A 122 -18.12 3.47 22.37
N ASP A 123 -17.32 2.81 23.20
CA ASP A 123 -16.20 3.40 23.92
C ASP A 123 -14.84 2.98 23.34
N ALA A 124 -14.81 2.25 22.22
CA ALA A 124 -13.56 1.82 21.59
C ALA A 124 -12.77 3.02 21.04
N PRO A 125 -11.56 3.33 21.57
CA PRO A 125 -10.76 4.41 21.05
C PRO A 125 -10.15 4.02 19.70
N TYR A 126 -10.23 4.92 18.73
CA TYR A 126 -9.58 4.75 17.44
C TYR A 126 -9.12 6.09 16.87
N THR A 127 -7.88 6.14 16.37
CA THR A 127 -7.29 7.37 15.81
C THR A 127 -7.15 7.27 14.30
N PHE A 128 -7.92 8.07 13.58
CA PHE A 128 -7.79 8.25 12.14
C PHE A 128 -6.87 9.44 11.83
N GLY A 129 -5.86 9.22 10.97
CA GLY A 129 -5.24 10.32 10.24
C GLY A 129 -6.10 10.70 9.05
N ILE A 130 -6.17 12.00 8.73
CA ILE A 130 -6.88 12.49 7.56
C ILE A 130 -5.85 13.17 6.66
N ILE A 131 -5.72 12.67 5.44
CA ILE A 131 -4.77 13.16 4.43
C ILE A 131 -5.53 13.34 3.11
N GLY A 132 -5.29 14.43 2.41
CA GLY A 132 -5.77 14.67 1.04
C GLY A 132 -4.69 15.33 0.22
N ASP A 133 -4.84 15.32 -1.10
CA ASP A 133 -4.04 16.11 -2.03
C ASP A 133 -2.52 15.88 -1.84
N LEU A 134 -2.10 14.64 -1.54
CA LEU A 134 -0.73 14.38 -1.09
C LEU A 134 0.25 14.65 -2.22
N GLY A 135 0.05 14.04 -3.39
CA GLY A 135 1.03 14.07 -4.48
C GLY A 135 2.41 13.53 -4.08
N GLN A 136 3.43 13.87 -4.85
CA GLN A 136 4.79 13.35 -4.69
C GLN A 136 5.84 14.47 -4.62
N THR A 137 5.72 15.34 -3.61
CA THR A 137 6.63 16.47 -3.36
C THR A 137 7.37 16.31 -2.04
N PHE A 138 8.41 17.10 -1.79
CA PHE A 138 9.09 17.09 -0.48
C PHE A 138 8.15 17.49 0.67
N ASN A 139 7.16 18.34 0.42
CA ASN A 139 6.13 18.68 1.40
C ASN A 139 5.20 17.49 1.68
N SER A 140 4.90 16.69 0.66
CA SER A 140 4.15 15.43 0.77
C SER A 140 4.89 14.45 1.69
N LEU A 141 6.20 14.29 1.49
CA LEU A 141 7.04 13.45 2.33
C LEU A 141 7.07 13.94 3.79
N SER A 142 7.22 15.24 4.01
CA SER A 142 7.17 15.83 5.36
C SER A 142 5.83 15.58 6.05
N THR A 143 4.72 15.71 5.32
CA THR A 143 3.36 15.43 5.83
C THR A 143 3.23 13.97 6.27
N LEU A 144 3.70 13.03 5.45
CA LEU A 144 3.70 11.61 5.80
C LEU A 144 4.58 11.30 7.03
N GLN A 145 5.77 11.91 7.12
CA GLN A 145 6.65 11.75 8.28
C GLN A 145 6.02 12.28 9.57
N HIS A 146 5.25 13.37 9.50
CA HIS A 146 4.51 13.91 10.64
C HIS A 146 3.35 12.98 11.02
N TYR A 147 2.63 12.44 10.04
CA TYR A 147 1.58 11.45 10.30
C TYR A 147 2.12 10.21 11.01
N VAL A 148 3.25 9.65 10.56
CA VAL A 148 3.87 8.47 11.20
C VAL A 148 4.19 8.73 12.68
N LYS A 149 4.58 9.96 13.04
CA LYS A 149 4.85 10.35 14.44
C LYS A 149 3.58 10.56 15.28
N SER A 150 2.42 10.74 14.66
CA SER A 150 1.16 11.02 15.36
C SER A 150 0.57 9.80 16.07
N GLY A 151 0.97 8.59 15.70
CA GLY A 151 0.38 7.35 16.21
C GLY A 151 -0.96 6.99 15.57
N GLY A 152 -1.32 7.60 14.43
CA GLY A 152 -2.51 7.25 13.67
C GLY A 152 -2.56 5.77 13.28
N GLN A 153 -3.74 5.16 13.42
CA GLN A 153 -3.96 3.73 13.22
C GLN A 153 -4.40 3.40 11.79
N SER A 154 -5.19 4.28 11.19
CA SER A 154 -5.60 4.23 9.78
C SER A 154 -5.59 5.62 9.17
N VAL A 155 -5.38 5.69 7.86
CA VAL A 155 -5.50 6.94 7.09
C VAL A 155 -6.84 6.94 6.35
N LEU A 156 -7.66 7.95 6.59
CA LEU A 156 -8.75 8.32 5.69
C LEU A 156 -8.17 9.26 4.63
N TYR A 157 -8.16 8.79 3.38
CA TYR A 157 -7.59 9.52 2.26
C TYR A 157 -8.69 10.23 1.46
N VAL A 158 -8.71 11.56 1.43
CA VAL A 158 -9.83 12.36 0.91
C VAL A 158 -9.66 12.82 -0.55
N GLY A 159 -9.14 11.94 -1.42
CA GLY A 159 -8.97 12.20 -2.85
C GLY A 159 -7.62 12.82 -3.23
N ASP A 160 -7.35 12.85 -4.54
CA ASP A 160 -6.12 13.33 -5.15
C ASP A 160 -4.82 12.68 -4.65
N LEU A 161 -4.54 11.50 -5.21
CA LEU A 161 -3.44 10.62 -4.81
C LEU A 161 -2.07 11.06 -5.35
N SER A 162 -1.81 10.79 -6.63
CA SER A 162 -0.48 10.93 -7.24
C SER A 162 -0.30 12.22 -8.05
N TYR A 163 -1.39 12.82 -8.52
CA TYR A 163 -1.38 13.88 -9.56
C TYR A 163 -0.60 13.51 -10.83
N ALA A 164 -0.60 12.23 -11.18
CA ALA A 164 0.12 11.74 -12.36
C ALA A 164 -0.49 12.25 -13.69
N ASP A 165 -1.74 12.74 -13.67
CA ASP A 165 -2.44 13.40 -14.77
C ASP A 165 -1.85 14.76 -15.16
N LYS A 166 -1.02 15.37 -14.31
CA LYS A 166 -0.32 16.63 -14.61
C LYS A 166 0.91 16.46 -15.52
N TYR A 167 1.28 15.23 -15.87
CA TYR A 167 2.47 14.93 -16.67
C TYR A 167 2.12 14.67 -18.13
N LYS A 168 2.83 15.36 -19.04
CA LYS A 168 2.50 15.41 -20.47
C LYS A 168 2.59 14.07 -21.19
N ASP A 169 3.46 13.17 -20.72
CA ASP A 169 3.83 11.99 -21.48
C ASP A 169 2.98 10.75 -21.12
N ASN A 170 2.17 10.81 -20.04
CA ASN A 170 1.35 9.69 -19.54
C ASN A 170 2.10 8.34 -19.54
N ASP A 171 3.41 8.38 -19.28
CA ASP A 171 4.36 7.30 -19.54
C ASP A 171 4.40 6.24 -18.43
N GLY A 172 3.54 6.36 -17.42
CA GLY A 172 3.52 5.46 -16.27
C GLY A 172 4.49 5.86 -15.15
N GLY A 173 5.48 6.71 -15.42
CA GLY A 173 6.59 6.95 -14.49
C GLY A 173 6.16 7.45 -13.12
N ARG A 174 5.14 8.31 -13.07
CA ARG A 174 4.53 8.82 -11.83
C ARG A 174 3.41 7.96 -11.26
N TRP A 175 2.89 7.05 -12.06
CA TRP A 175 1.88 6.07 -11.65
C TRP A 175 2.52 4.92 -10.88
N ASP A 176 3.75 4.55 -11.27
CA ASP A 176 4.48 3.40 -10.73
C ASP A 176 5.56 3.72 -9.69
N SER A 177 5.88 5.01 -9.49
CA SER A 177 6.86 5.49 -8.53
C SER A 177 6.29 5.74 -7.14
#